data_AF-A0A656Y262-F1
#
_entry.id   AF-A0A656Y262-F1
#
_cell.length_a   1.000
_cell.length_b   1.000
_cell.length_c   1.000
_cell.angle_alpha   90.00
_cell.angle_beta   90.00
_cell.angle_gamma   90.00
#
_symmetry.space_group_name_H-M   'P 1'
#
loop_
_entity.id
_entity.type
_entity.pdbx_description
1 polymer ?
#
loop_
_entity_poly.entity_id
_entity_poly.type
_entity_poly.pdbx_seq_one_letter_code
_entity_poly.pdbx_strand_id
1 'polypeptide(L)'
;MAGAVDVATYFVELYPYLFATGDVTQWEQLSAPDCVFCHDVIEDADALVAQGQRREGGTVSVGYAVGAEIGEASSYSVDLTMDEAPARVIDSDGTEVDAWSVAQSYRTGVVLLHDGAAWSIRAVEPVPVNP
;
A
#
# COMPACT_ATOMS: atom_id res chain seq x y z
N MET A 1 -2.74 20.19 3.83
CA MET A 1 -2.43 18.85 4.38
C MET A 1 -3.50 17.81 4.07
N ALA A 2 -4.81 18.16 4.00
CA ALA A 2 -5.86 17.21 3.62
C ALA A 2 -5.52 16.40 2.35
N GLY A 3 -5.07 17.06 1.27
CA GLY A 3 -4.68 16.35 0.04
C GLY A 3 -3.57 15.30 0.19
N ALA A 4 -2.57 15.52 1.04
CA ALA A 4 -1.51 14.53 1.29
C ALA A 4 -2.07 13.31 2.03
N VAL A 5 -2.93 13.56 3.04
CA VAL A 5 -3.60 12.49 3.81
C VAL A 5 -4.52 11.68 2.90
N ASP A 6 -5.34 12.34 2.09
CA ASP A 6 -6.27 11.68 1.18
C ASP A 6 -5.53 10.79 0.16
N VAL A 7 -4.42 11.28 -0.41
CA VAL A 7 -3.60 10.50 -1.34
C VAL A 7 -2.93 9.31 -0.65
N ALA A 8 -2.37 9.50 0.55
CA ALA A 8 -1.73 8.42 1.30
C ALA A 8 -2.74 7.33 1.69
N THR A 9 -3.93 7.72 2.15
CA THR A 9 -5.03 6.80 2.48
C THR A 9 -5.46 6.02 1.25
N TYR A 10 -5.74 6.69 0.14
CA TYR A 10 -6.11 6.03 -1.10
C TYR A 10 -5.02 5.06 -1.58
N PHE A 11 -3.75 5.47 -1.50
CA PHE A 11 -2.63 4.64 -1.92
C PHE A 11 -2.56 3.33 -1.15
N VAL A 12 -2.62 3.34 0.20
CA VAL A 12 -2.60 2.10 0.98
C VAL A 12 -3.84 1.24 0.79
N GLU A 13 -5.00 1.84 0.48
CA GLU A 13 -6.24 1.11 0.18
C GLU A 13 -6.20 0.38 -1.17
N LEU A 14 -5.31 0.77 -2.09
CA LEU A 14 -5.09 0.03 -3.34
C LEU A 14 -4.41 -1.33 -3.12
N TYR A 15 -3.63 -1.48 -2.04
CA TYR A 15 -2.81 -2.67 -1.77
C TYR A 15 -3.55 -4.01 -2.03
N PRO A 16 -4.72 -4.30 -1.43
CA PRO A 16 -5.44 -5.56 -1.69
C PRO A 16 -5.89 -5.73 -3.15
N TYR A 17 -6.20 -4.64 -3.85
CA TYR A 17 -6.63 -4.70 -5.24
C TYR A 17 -5.49 -5.18 -6.16
N LEU A 18 -4.25 -4.74 -5.91
CA LEU A 18 -3.06 -5.17 -6.64
C LEU A 18 -2.91 -6.69 -6.55
N PHE A 19 -2.93 -7.23 -5.34
CA PHE A 19 -2.74 -8.67 -5.11
C PHE A 19 -3.93 -9.53 -5.54
N ALA A 20 -5.13 -8.95 -5.60
CA ALA A 20 -6.32 -9.65 -6.07
C ALA A 20 -6.42 -9.72 -7.59
N THR A 21 -5.94 -8.69 -8.30
CA THR A 21 -6.18 -8.52 -9.74
C THR A 21 -4.93 -8.56 -10.61
N GLY A 22 -3.77 -8.24 -10.04
CA GLY A 22 -2.52 -8.00 -10.77
C GLY A 22 -2.46 -6.64 -11.47
N ASP A 23 -3.49 -5.79 -11.38
CA ASP A 23 -3.45 -4.45 -12.01
C ASP A 23 -2.75 -3.44 -11.10
N VAL A 24 -1.50 -3.13 -11.44
CA VAL A 24 -0.65 -2.19 -10.70
C VAL A 24 -0.71 -0.74 -11.19
N THR A 25 -1.52 -0.44 -12.20
CA THR A 25 -1.45 0.83 -12.94
C THR A 25 -1.57 2.08 -12.05
N GLN A 26 -2.54 2.07 -11.13
CA GLN A 26 -2.78 3.23 -10.25
C GLN A 26 -1.70 3.38 -9.18
N TRP A 27 -1.19 2.25 -8.67
CA TRP A 27 -0.10 2.23 -7.71
C TRP A 27 1.19 2.73 -8.34
N GLU A 28 1.55 2.22 -9.52
CA GLU A 28 2.72 2.66 -10.27
C GLU A 28 2.65 4.16 -10.62
N GLN A 29 1.48 4.67 -11.04
CA GLN A 29 1.29 6.09 -11.36
C GLN A 29 1.59 7.01 -10.16
N LEU A 30 1.27 6.57 -8.95
CA LEU A 30 1.54 7.33 -7.73
C LEU A 30 2.94 7.09 -7.16
N SER A 31 3.66 6.08 -7.64
CA SER A 31 4.95 5.66 -7.09
C SER A 31 6.09 6.45 -7.72
N ALA A 32 6.89 7.12 -6.88
CA ALA A 32 8.08 7.77 -7.36
C ALA A 32 9.18 6.76 -7.71
N PRO A 33 10.12 7.11 -8.61
CA PRO A 33 11.19 6.20 -9.03
C PRO A 33 12.07 5.69 -7.88
N ASP A 34 12.16 6.42 -6.77
CA ASP A 34 12.98 6.07 -5.62
C ASP A 34 12.21 5.40 -4.46
N CYS A 35 10.91 5.15 -4.62
CA CYS A 35 10.12 4.45 -3.60
C CYS A 35 10.36 2.93 -3.67
N VAL A 36 11.31 2.44 -2.89
CA VAL A 36 11.67 1.00 -2.83
C VAL A 36 10.46 0.12 -2.51
N PHE A 37 9.74 0.41 -1.42
CA PHE A 37 8.55 -0.35 -1.02
C PHE A 37 7.49 -0.42 -2.14
N CYS A 38 7.32 0.69 -2.87
CA CYS A 38 6.33 0.74 -3.94
C CYS A 38 6.66 -0.23 -5.07
N HIS A 39 7.94 -0.32 -5.45
CA HIS A 39 8.41 -1.24 -6.50
C HIS A 39 8.40 -2.69 -6.02
N ASP A 40 8.78 -2.96 -4.77
CA ASP A 40 8.72 -4.30 -4.18
C ASP A 40 7.27 -4.86 -4.23
N VAL A 41 6.27 -4.02 -3.93
CA VAL A 41 4.85 -4.42 -4.02
C VAL A 41 4.42 -4.74 -5.46
N ILE A 42 4.93 -4.01 -6.45
CA ILE A 42 4.66 -4.30 -7.87
C ILE A 42 5.27 -5.66 -8.24
N GLU A 43 6.53 -5.89 -7.88
CA GLU A 43 7.23 -7.15 -8.14
C GLU A 43 6.52 -8.34 -7.48
N ASP A 44 6.05 -8.18 -6.24
CA ASP A 44 5.31 -9.21 -5.52
C ASP A 44 3.96 -9.52 -6.18
N ALA A 45 3.24 -8.49 -6.66
CA ALA A 45 1.97 -8.68 -7.38
C ALA A 45 2.19 -9.40 -8.72
N ASP A 46 3.20 -8.99 -9.49
CA ASP A 46 3.59 -9.63 -10.74
C ASP A 46 4.02 -11.10 -10.53
N ALA A 47 4.71 -11.38 -9.41
CA ALA A 47 5.12 -12.74 -9.07
C ALA A 47 3.92 -13.66 -8.78
N LEU A 48 2.85 -13.17 -8.15
CA LEU A 48 1.61 -13.95 -7.99
C LEU A 48 0.98 -14.24 -9.35
N VAL A 49 0.84 -13.22 -10.20
CA VAL A 49 0.26 -13.37 -11.55
C VAL A 49 1.06 -14.38 -12.38
N ALA A 50 2.38 -14.30 -12.35
CA ALA A 50 3.27 -15.24 -13.06
C ALA A 50 3.12 -16.70 -12.59
N GLN A 51 2.72 -16.90 -11.33
CA GLN A 51 2.43 -18.21 -10.75
C GLN A 51 0.97 -18.67 -10.97
N GLY A 52 0.14 -17.86 -11.65
CA GLY A 52 -1.30 -18.12 -11.78
C GLY A 52 -2.05 -18.01 -10.46
N GLN A 53 -1.50 -17.25 -9.51
CA GLN A 53 -2.04 -17.07 -8.16
C GLN A 53 -2.71 -15.70 -8.02
N ARG A 54 -3.61 -15.59 -7.03
CA ARG A 54 -4.20 -14.33 -6.59
C ARG A 54 -4.46 -14.34 -5.10
N ARG A 55 -4.47 -13.16 -4.48
CA ARG A 55 -4.89 -12.99 -3.08
C ARG A 55 -6.40 -12.75 -2.99
N GLU A 56 -7.05 -13.39 -2.03
CA GLU A 56 -8.43 -13.12 -1.64
C GLU A 56 -8.47 -12.64 -0.18
N GLY A 57 -9.27 -11.61 0.11
CA GLY A 57 -9.29 -10.95 1.42
C GLY A 57 -8.29 -9.81 1.50
N GLY A 58 -7.74 -9.55 2.69
CA GLY A 58 -6.71 -8.52 2.87
C GLY A 58 -7.21 -7.08 2.78
N THR A 59 -8.52 -6.85 2.94
CA THR A 59 -9.07 -5.48 2.93
C THR A 59 -8.29 -4.61 3.91
N VAL A 60 -7.78 -3.48 3.41
CA VAL A 60 -7.10 -2.47 4.21
C VAL A 60 -8.12 -1.41 4.62
N SER A 61 -8.12 -1.04 5.90
CA SER A 61 -8.88 0.10 6.42
C SER A 61 -7.99 1.02 7.22
N VAL A 62 -8.12 2.34 7.01
CA VAL A 62 -7.35 3.36 7.73
C VAL A 62 -8.17 3.93 8.89
N GLY A 63 -7.68 3.78 10.12
CA GLY A 63 -8.37 4.25 11.33
C GLY A 63 -7.99 5.67 11.76
N TYR A 64 -6.73 6.04 11.59
CA TYR A 64 -6.18 7.35 11.92
C TYR A 64 -5.18 7.75 10.85
N ALA A 65 -5.18 9.03 10.46
CA ALA A 65 -4.17 9.59 9.58
C ALA A 65 -3.94 11.07 9.91
N VAL A 66 -2.68 11.48 9.95
CA VAL A 66 -2.29 12.88 10.17
C VAL A 66 -1.14 13.25 9.24
N GLY A 67 -1.26 14.40 8.60
CA GLY A 67 -0.25 14.94 7.70
C GLY A 67 0.56 16.06 8.34
N ALA A 68 1.82 16.17 7.96
CA ALA A 68 2.68 17.31 8.24
C ALA A 68 3.46 17.69 6.97
N GLU A 69 3.76 18.97 6.80
CA GLU A 69 4.75 19.40 5.81
C GLU A 69 6.15 19.22 6.41
N ILE A 70 7.08 18.68 5.63
CA ILE A 70 8.43 18.34 6.09
C ILE A 70 9.48 18.91 5.13
N GLY A 71 10.60 19.39 5.67
CA GLY A 71 11.74 19.81 4.85
C GLY A 71 11.43 21.02 3.95
N GLU A 72 11.67 20.85 2.64
CA GLU A 72 11.41 21.87 1.62
C GLU A 72 9.91 21.97 1.30
N ALA A 73 9.50 23.14 0.79
CA ALA A 73 8.13 23.35 0.33
C ALA A 73 7.72 22.23 -0.65
N SER A 74 6.51 21.69 -0.48
CA SER A 74 5.92 20.57 -1.24
C SER A 74 6.25 19.15 -0.81
N SER A 75 7.05 18.93 0.25
CA SER A 75 7.24 17.59 0.82
C SER A 75 6.37 17.39 2.06
N TYR A 76 5.75 16.22 2.18
CA TYR A 76 4.80 15.91 3.24
C TYR A 76 5.08 14.54 3.84
N SER A 77 4.92 14.41 5.16
CA SER A 77 4.77 13.11 5.81
C SER A 77 3.30 12.89 6.16
N VAL A 78 2.85 11.65 6.05
CA VAL A 78 1.57 11.19 6.60
C VAL A 78 1.85 10.00 7.49
N ASP A 79 1.49 10.13 8.77
CA ASP A 79 1.47 9.01 9.70
C ASP A 79 0.04 8.48 9.76
N LEU A 80 -0.15 7.20 9.44
CA LEU A 80 -1.44 6.54 9.48
C LEU A 80 -1.39 5.22 10.25
N THR A 81 -2.55 4.78 10.74
CA THR A 81 -2.75 3.42 11.24
C THR A 81 -3.68 2.68 10.29
N MET A 82 -3.26 1.50 9.86
CA MET A 82 -4.09 0.66 9.01
C MET A 82 -4.25 -0.74 9.59
N ASP A 83 -5.42 -1.32 9.35
CA ASP A 83 -5.76 -2.70 9.66
C ASP A 83 -5.96 -3.46 8.34
N GLU A 84 -5.19 -4.51 8.14
CA GLU A 84 -5.36 -5.48 7.04
C GLU A 84 -6.16 -6.68 7.56
N ALA A 85 -7.30 -6.94 6.96
CA ALA A 85 -8.12 -8.11 7.28
C ALA A 85 -7.40 -9.42 6.89
N PRO A 86 -7.83 -10.59 7.42
CA PRO A 86 -7.30 -11.88 6.99
C PRO A 86 -7.34 -12.06 5.47
N ALA A 87 -6.35 -12.76 4.94
CA ALA A 87 -6.17 -12.98 3.51
C ALA A 87 -5.65 -14.39 3.23
N ARG A 88 -5.85 -14.87 2.00
CA ARG A 88 -5.25 -16.12 1.50
C ARG A 88 -4.76 -15.94 0.08
N VAL A 89 -3.75 -16.72 -0.31
CA VAL A 89 -3.31 -16.87 -1.69
C VAL A 89 -3.87 -18.17 -2.22
N ILE A 90 -4.50 -18.10 -3.39
CA ILE A 90 -5.03 -19.26 -4.08
C ILE A 90 -4.43 -19.36 -5.48
N ASP A 91 -4.20 -20.58 -5.93
CA ASP A 91 -3.72 -20.88 -7.29
C ASP A 91 -4.88 -20.93 -8.31
N SER A 92 -4.54 -21.25 -9.56
CA SER A 92 -5.48 -21.34 -10.68
C SER A 92 -6.52 -22.44 -10.52
N ASP A 93 -6.23 -23.48 -9.72
CA ASP A 93 -7.13 -24.59 -9.42
C ASP A 93 -8.04 -24.28 -8.22
N GLY A 94 -7.85 -23.12 -7.58
CA GLY A 94 -8.57 -22.70 -6.38
C GLY A 94 -8.03 -23.31 -5.09
N THR A 95 -6.83 -23.89 -5.13
CA THR A 95 -6.17 -24.43 -3.94
C THR A 95 -5.51 -23.30 -3.17
N GLU A 96 -5.72 -23.29 -1.85
CA GLU A 96 -4.98 -22.38 -0.96
C GLU A 96 -3.52 -22.80 -0.85
N VAL A 97 -2.61 -21.88 -1.14
CA VAL A 97 -1.16 -22.09 -1.12
C VAL A 97 -0.47 -21.28 -0.03
N ASP A 98 -1.10 -20.21 0.47
CA ASP A 98 -0.64 -19.41 1.60
C ASP A 98 -1.81 -18.69 2.29
N ALA A 99 -1.67 -18.29 3.56
CA ALA A 99 -2.71 -17.58 4.29
C ALA A 99 -2.22 -16.76 5.50
N TRP A 100 -2.81 -15.58 5.65
CA TRP A 100 -2.79 -14.75 6.85
C TRP A 100 -4.14 -14.87 7.55
N SER A 101 -4.22 -15.71 8.58
CA SER A 101 -5.48 -16.09 9.22
C SER A 101 -6.03 -15.06 10.22
N VAL A 102 -5.24 -14.06 10.57
CA VAL A 102 -5.61 -13.00 11.53
C VAL A 102 -5.43 -11.63 10.90
N ALA A 103 -6.22 -10.66 11.38
CA ALA A 103 -6.02 -9.28 11.00
C ALA A 103 -4.66 -8.78 11.52
N GLN A 104 -4.00 -7.94 10.73
CA GLN A 104 -2.72 -7.33 11.06
C GLN A 104 -2.90 -5.82 11.15
N SER A 105 -2.40 -5.22 12.21
CA SER A 105 -2.43 -3.77 12.39
C SER A 105 -1.03 -3.20 12.16
N TYR A 106 -0.95 -2.05 11.49
CA TYR A 106 0.30 -1.36 11.18
C TYR A 106 0.21 0.11 11.55
N ARG A 107 1.33 0.66 12.02
CA ARG A 107 1.60 2.09 11.97
C ARG A 107 2.47 2.35 10.76
N THR A 108 2.08 3.29 9.92
CA THR A 108 2.71 3.49 8.62
C THR A 108 3.09 4.95 8.45
N GLY A 109 4.37 5.19 8.20
CA GLY A 109 4.86 6.47 7.71
C GLY A 109 4.84 6.49 6.19
N VAL A 110 4.30 7.54 5.59
CA VAL A 110 4.28 7.76 4.15
C VAL A 110 4.91 9.11 3.84
N VAL A 111 5.86 9.16 2.90
CA VAL A 111 6.45 10.41 2.41
C VAL A 111 5.91 10.70 1.03
N LEU A 112 5.39 11.91 0.83
CA LEU A 112 4.81 12.38 -0.42
C LEU A 112 5.49 13.66 -0.89
N LEU A 113 5.54 13.84 -2.21
CA LEU A 113 5.92 15.09 -2.85
C LEU A 113 4.76 15.59 -3.74
N HIS A 114 4.53 16.90 -3.75
CA HIS A 114 3.63 17.55 -4.71
C HIS A 114 4.36 18.56 -5.59
N ASP A 115 4.61 18.22 -6.86
CA ASP A 115 5.41 19.05 -7.77
C ASP A 115 4.70 20.30 -8.30
N GLY A 116 3.46 20.55 -7.86
CA GLY A 116 2.60 21.63 -8.31
C GLY A 116 1.50 21.17 -9.28
N ALA A 117 1.61 19.96 -9.82
CA ALA A 117 0.60 19.35 -10.69
C ALA A 117 0.11 17.99 -10.18
N ALA A 118 1.01 17.17 -9.65
CA ALA A 118 0.70 15.80 -9.23
C ALA A 118 1.34 15.43 -7.89
N TRP A 119 0.77 14.40 -7.27
CA TRP A 119 1.30 13.77 -6.07
C TRP A 119 2.13 12.54 -6.44
N SER A 120 3.20 12.30 -5.69
CA SER A 120 3.99 11.07 -5.78
C SER A 120 4.40 10.57 -4.39
N ILE A 121 4.28 9.26 -4.17
CA ILE A 121 4.75 8.54 -2.98
C ILE A 121 6.24 8.25 -3.14
N ARG A 122 7.05 8.75 -2.20
CA ARG A 122 8.52 8.63 -2.17
C ARG A 122 8.98 7.51 -1.26
N ALA A 123 8.25 7.24 -0.18
CA ALA A 123 8.56 6.18 0.77
C ALA A 123 7.30 5.74 1.51
N VAL A 124 7.27 4.46 1.88
CA VAL A 124 6.27 3.86 2.75
C VAL A 124 7.02 2.97 3.74
N GLU A 125 6.74 3.13 5.02
CA GLU A 125 7.36 2.35 6.09
C GLU A 125 6.25 1.82 7.02
N PRO A 126 5.71 0.61 6.75
CA PRO A 126 4.76 -0.04 7.63
C PRO A 126 5.51 -0.76 8.77
N VAL A 127 5.09 -0.48 10.01
CA VAL A 127 5.60 -1.12 11.23
C VAL A 127 4.45 -1.89 11.88
N PRO A 128 4.54 -3.22 12.03
CA PRO A 128 3.53 -4.01 12.71
C PRO A 128 3.28 -3.49 14.13
N VAL A 129 2.00 -3.28 14.46
CA VAL A 129 1.56 -3.02 15.82
C VAL A 129 1.35 -4.37 16.48
N ASN A 130 2.42 -4.93 17.02
CA ASN A 130 2.32 -6.18 17.77
C ASN A 130 1.53 -5.92 19.08
N PRO A 131 0.60 -6.81 19.49
CA PRO A 131 0.10 -6.83 20.86
C PRO A 131 1.18 -7.24 21.86
#